data_AF-A0A3C0TDJ3-F1
#
_entry.id   AF-A0A3C0TDJ3-F1
#
_cell.length_a   1.000
_cell.length_b   1.000
_cell.length_c   1.000
_cell.angle_alpha   90.00
_cell.angle_beta   90.00
_cell.angle_gamma   90.00
#
_symmetry.space_group_name_H-M   'P 1'
#
loop_
_entity.id
_entity.type
_entity.pdbx_description
1 polymer ?
#
loop_
_entity_poly.entity_id
_entity_poly.type
_entity_poly.pdbx_seq_one_letter_code
_entity_poly.pdbx_strand_id
1 'polypeptide(L)'
;MRPISTSAISFGMVSIPVRMYASADTSSSVSFNRIHKDCGSRLKQQYICAKDGDIVPKEDMVKGYEFARDQYVLFTQEEIKALGAVKSDTIDIVEFVPLSSVDRINLEKVYFLSPGKGGDRPYKLL
;
A
#
# COMPACT_ATOMS: atom_id res chain seq x y z
N MET A 1 -5.33 15.38 -10.26
CA MET A 1 -4.56 14.17 -9.96
C MET A 1 -4.41 14.04 -8.44
N ARG A 2 -4.86 12.95 -7.82
CA ARG A 2 -4.80 12.75 -6.36
C ARG A 2 -3.48 12.04 -6.00
N PRO A 3 -2.73 12.46 -4.97
CA PRO A 3 -1.55 11.74 -4.54
C PRO A 3 -1.93 10.36 -3.98
N ILE A 4 -1.08 9.38 -4.21
CA ILE A 4 -1.19 8.02 -3.66
C ILE A 4 -0.67 8.00 -2.23
N SER A 5 0.44 8.70 -1.97
CA SER A 5 1.04 8.84 -0.66
C SER A 5 1.72 10.20 -0.49
N THR A 6 1.97 10.54 0.78
CA THR A 6 2.88 11.62 1.16
C THR A 6 4.07 10.97 1.86
N SER A 7 5.28 11.34 1.45
CA SER A 7 6.54 10.76 1.89
C SER A 7 7.59 11.87 2.00
N ALA A 8 8.80 11.56 2.45
CA ALA A 8 9.90 12.53 2.45
C ALA A 8 11.12 11.99 1.69
N ILE A 9 11.74 12.83 0.85
CA ILE A 9 13.06 12.52 0.28
C ILE A 9 14.11 12.89 1.34
N SER A 10 14.99 11.96 1.67
CA SER A 10 16.10 12.20 2.59
C SER A 10 17.45 12.07 1.89
N PHE A 11 18.34 13.01 2.18
CA PHE A 11 19.76 12.92 1.85
C PHE A 11 20.57 13.61 2.95
N GLY A 12 21.47 12.86 3.59
CA GLY A 12 22.20 13.33 4.77
C GLY A 12 21.26 13.79 5.89
N MET A 13 21.28 15.08 6.24
CA MET A 13 20.42 15.68 7.27
C MET A 13 19.21 16.44 6.71
N VAL A 14 19.05 16.46 5.39
CA VAL A 14 17.93 17.16 4.74
C VAL A 14 16.78 16.19 4.56
N SER A 15 15.57 16.64 4.91
CA SER A 15 14.32 15.94 4.68
C SER A 15 13.36 16.86 3.95
N ILE A 16 12.97 16.48 2.72
CA ILE A 16 12.10 17.26 1.86
C ILE A 16 10.75 16.55 1.77
N PRO A 17 9.65 17.15 2.25
CA PRO A 17 8.33 16.53 2.11
C PRO A 17 7.95 16.50 0.63
N VAL A 18 7.43 15.38 0.16
CA VAL A 18 6.97 15.16 -1.22
C VAL A 18 5.63 14.43 -1.26
N ARG A 19 4.92 14.60 -2.37
CA ARG A 19 3.70 13.87 -2.70
C ARG A 19 3.97 12.99 -3.92
N MET A 20 3.51 11.75 -3.87
CA MET A 20 3.72 10.78 -4.93
C MET A 20 2.44 10.55 -5.73
N TYR A 21 2.55 10.54 -7.04
CA TYR A 21 1.45 10.35 -7.99
C TYR A 21 1.81 9.23 -8.95
N ALA A 22 0.91 8.27 -9.21
CA ALA A 22 1.18 7.26 -10.25
C ALA A 22 1.18 7.91 -11.62
N SER A 23 2.12 7.51 -12.48
CA SER A 23 2.21 8.02 -13.85
C SER A 23 1.09 7.51 -14.76
N ALA A 24 0.38 6.44 -14.38
CA ALA A 24 -0.79 5.94 -15.07
C ALA A 24 -2.04 6.09 -14.20
N ASP A 25 -3.12 6.63 -14.78
CA ASP A 25 -4.41 6.71 -14.12
C ASP A 25 -5.00 5.31 -13.92
N THR A 26 -5.03 4.81 -12.69
CA THR A 26 -5.87 3.65 -12.32
C THR A 26 -7.33 4.07 -12.03
N SER A 27 -7.66 5.35 -12.09
CA SER A 27 -8.96 5.86 -11.65
C SER A 27 -9.94 6.12 -12.80
N SER A 28 -10.50 5.04 -13.35
CA SER A 28 -11.83 5.06 -13.96
C SER A 28 -12.61 3.78 -13.69
N SER A 29 -12.36 3.09 -12.57
CA SER A 29 -13.20 1.95 -12.19
C SER A 29 -14.49 2.44 -11.55
N VAL A 30 -15.63 2.22 -12.22
CA VAL A 30 -16.94 2.35 -11.58
C VAL A 30 -17.02 1.34 -10.43
N SER A 31 -17.17 1.82 -9.20
CA SER A 31 -17.33 0.96 -8.02
C SER A 31 -18.80 0.76 -7.70
N PHE A 32 -19.23 -0.49 -7.52
CA PHE A 32 -20.60 -0.81 -7.14
C PHE A 32 -20.71 -1.15 -5.66
N ASN A 33 -21.80 -0.69 -5.05
CA ASN A 33 -22.19 -1.05 -3.70
C ASN A 33 -23.11 -2.28 -3.75
N ARG A 34 -22.86 -3.28 -2.90
CA ARG A 34 -23.83 -4.37 -2.69
C ARG A 34 -25.06 -3.83 -1.95
N ILE A 35 -26.23 -3.95 -2.58
CA ILE A 35 -27.51 -3.42 -2.11
C ILE A 35 -28.51 -4.58 -1.98
N HIS A 36 -29.30 -4.59 -0.91
CA HIS A 36 -30.42 -5.51 -0.76
C HIS A 36 -31.50 -5.16 -1.78
N LYS A 37 -31.84 -6.12 -2.66
CA LYS A 37 -32.71 -5.89 -3.82
C LYS A 37 -34.07 -5.30 -3.44
N ASP A 38 -34.67 -5.75 -2.33
CA ASP A 38 -36.05 -5.41 -2.00
C ASP A 38 -36.18 -4.11 -1.19
N CYS A 39 -35.23 -3.82 -0.29
CA CYS A 39 -35.29 -2.63 0.58
C CYS A 39 -34.29 -1.53 0.24
N GLY A 40 -33.41 -1.74 -0.74
CA GLY A 40 -32.43 -0.74 -1.17
C GLY A 40 -31.32 -0.45 -0.15
N SER A 41 -31.24 -1.19 0.96
CA SER A 41 -30.28 -0.94 2.02
C SER A 41 -28.90 -1.55 1.73
N ARG A 42 -27.86 -1.02 2.38
CA ARG A 42 -26.48 -1.54 2.28
C ARG A 42 -26.36 -2.88 2.99
N LEU A 43 -25.79 -3.87 2.31
CA LEU A 43 -25.49 -5.18 2.91
C LEU A 43 -24.24 -5.09 3.82
N LYS A 44 -24.29 -5.77 4.96
CA LYS A 44 -23.14 -6.00 5.86
C LYS A 44 -22.56 -7.38 5.58
N GLN A 45 -21.23 -7.49 5.56
CA GLN A 45 -20.53 -8.77 5.42
C GLN A 45 -20.13 -9.28 6.80
N GLN A 46 -20.38 -10.57 7.06
CA GLN A 46 -19.94 -11.28 8.26
C GLN A 46 -19.20 -12.54 7.83
N TYR A 47 -18.25 -12.97 8.65
CA TYR A 47 -17.55 -14.24 8.50
C TYR A 47 -18.15 -15.21 9.51
N ILE A 48 -18.51 -16.40 9.04
CA ILE A 48 -19.14 -17.43 9.84
C ILE A 48 -18.27 -18.68 9.74
N CYS A 49 -17.94 -19.30 10.87
CA CYS A 49 -17.16 -20.53 10.87
C CYS A 49 -18.02 -21.69 10.36
N ALA A 50 -17.49 -22.44 9.40
CA ALA A 50 -18.24 -23.49 8.72
C ALA A 50 -18.50 -24.73 9.59
N LYS A 51 -17.85 -24.86 10.75
CA LYS A 51 -17.97 -26.02 11.64
C LYS A 51 -19.05 -25.85 12.70
N ASP A 52 -19.11 -24.68 13.32
CA ASP A 52 -20.00 -24.37 14.45
C ASP A 52 -21.13 -23.40 14.07
N GLY A 53 -21.00 -22.67 12.96
CA GLY A 53 -21.99 -21.70 12.50
C GLY A 53 -21.92 -20.36 13.22
N ASP A 54 -20.88 -20.15 14.05
CA ASP A 54 -20.73 -18.94 14.84
C ASP A 54 -20.13 -17.80 14.01
N ILE A 55 -20.56 -16.57 14.31
CA ILE A 55 -20.00 -15.36 13.71
C ILE A 55 -18.63 -15.13 14.32
N VAL A 56 -17.60 -15.14 13.49
CA VAL A 56 -16.22 -14.94 13.93
C VAL A 56 -15.89 -13.45 13.86
N PRO A 57 -15.53 -12.79 14.98
CA PRO A 57 -15.04 -11.41 14.97
C PRO A 57 -13.61 -11.36 14.43
N LYS A 58 -13.20 -10.20 13.93
CA LYS A 58 -11.89 -10.03 13.27
C LYS A 58 -10.70 -10.35 14.20
N GLU A 59 -10.86 -10.15 15.50
CA GLU A 59 -9.84 -10.43 16.52
C GLU A 59 -9.58 -11.92 16.72
N ASP A 60 -10.58 -12.76 16.48
CA ASP A 60 -10.46 -14.22 16.55
C ASP A 60 -10.05 -14.83 15.19
N MET A 61 -9.73 -14.01 14.20
CA MET A 61 -9.26 -14.45 12.88
C MET A 61 -7.74 -14.47 12.80
N VAL A 62 -7.19 -15.61 12.41
CA VAL A 62 -5.77 -15.77 12.05
C VAL A 62 -5.62 -16.01 10.55
N LYS A 63 -4.44 -15.73 10.00
CA LYS A 63 -4.15 -16.09 8.60
C LYS A 63 -3.46 -17.44 8.55
N GLY A 64 -4.00 -18.38 7.77
CA GLY A 64 -3.36 -19.66 7.50
C GLY A 64 -2.67 -19.65 6.13
N TYR A 65 -1.45 -20.16 6.05
CA TYR A 65 -0.78 -20.50 4.79
C TYR A 65 -0.78 -22.02 4.61
N GLU A 66 -1.39 -22.50 3.52
CA GLU A 66 -1.44 -23.93 3.21
C GLU A 66 -0.10 -24.39 2.63
N PHE A 67 0.63 -25.25 3.34
CA PHE A 67 1.92 -25.77 2.87
C PHE A 67 1.84 -27.21 2.37
N ALA A 68 0.77 -27.92 2.75
CA ALA A 68 0.38 -29.22 2.20
C ALA A 68 -1.15 -29.31 2.28
N ARG A 69 -1.74 -30.25 1.52
CA ARG A 69 -3.19 -30.43 1.45
C ARG A 69 -3.80 -30.51 2.86
N ASP A 70 -4.71 -29.59 3.16
CA ASP A 70 -5.39 -29.46 4.46
C ASP A 70 -4.46 -29.21 5.67
N GLN A 71 -3.21 -28.78 5.44
CA GLN A 71 -2.23 -28.44 6.47
C GLN A 71 -1.82 -26.97 6.38
N TYR A 72 -2.08 -26.23 7.45
CA TYR A 72 -1.90 -24.78 7.51
C TYR A 72 -0.88 -24.39 8.58
N VAL A 73 0.04 -23.48 8.22
CA VAL A 73 0.79 -22.70 9.20
C VAL A 73 -0.01 -21.45 9.52
N LEU A 74 -0.32 -21.25 10.80
CA LEU A 74 -1.07 -20.09 11.27
C LEU A 74 -0.13 -18.94 11.59
N PHE A 75 -0.54 -17.73 11.19
CA PHE A 75 0.13 -16.49 11.49
C PHE A 75 -0.86 -15.54 12.17
N THR A 76 -0.45 -15.04 13.33
CA THR A 76 -1.13 -13.95 14.01
C THR A 76 -0.93 -12.64 13.25
N GLN A 77 -1.81 -11.67 13.54
CA GLN A 77 -1.71 -10.36 12.91
C GLN A 77 -0.42 -9.62 13.33
N GLU A 78 0.08 -9.91 14.52
CA GLU A 78 1.30 -9.39 15.14
C GLU A 78 2.55 -9.97 14.48
N GLU A 79 2.62 -11.28 14.26
CA GLU A 79 3.73 -11.93 13.56
C GLU A 79 3.85 -11.42 12.12
N ILE A 80 2.73 -11.25 11.42
CA ILE A 80 2.74 -10.67 10.07
C ILE A 80 3.24 -9.23 10.09
N LYS A 81 2.85 -8.44 11.10
CA LYS A 81 3.35 -7.07 11.25
C LYS A 81 4.85 -7.05 11.54
N ALA A 82 5.35 -7.97 12.35
CA ALA A 82 6.77 -8.10 12.68
C ALA A 82 7.61 -8.56 11.49
N LEU A 83 7.06 -9.44 10.64
CA LEU A 83 7.70 -9.89 9.40
C LEU A 83 7.65 -8.84 8.28
N GLY A 84 6.69 -7.91 8.35
CA GLY A 84 6.60 -6.81 7.40
C GLY A 84 7.88 -5.99 7.46
N ALA A 85 8.61 -5.95 6.34
CA ALA A 85 9.77 -5.07 6.18
C ALA A 85 9.42 -3.66 6.70
N VAL A 86 10.37 -3.05 7.42
CA VAL A 86 10.22 -1.68 7.94
C VAL A 86 9.76 -0.80 6.79
N LYS A 87 8.48 -0.43 6.81
CA LYS A 87 7.94 0.52 5.84
C LYS A 87 8.54 1.87 6.21
N SER A 88 9.67 2.19 5.61
CA SER A 88 10.14 3.56 5.65
C SER A 88 9.25 4.37 4.73
N ASP A 89 8.55 5.35 5.28
CA ASP A 89 7.82 6.35 4.50
C ASP A 89 8.79 7.39 3.88
N THR A 90 10.10 7.12 3.90
CA THR A 90 11.16 7.95 3.33
C THR A 90 11.79 7.34 2.08
N ILE A 91 12.19 8.21 1.16
CA ILE A 91 12.95 7.87 -0.04
C ILE A 91 14.36 8.40 0.16
N ASP A 92 15.31 7.51 0.39
CA ASP A 92 16.70 7.89 0.63
C ASP A 92 17.45 7.99 -0.71
N ILE A 93 18.07 9.13 -0.99
CA ILE A 93 18.94 9.30 -2.17
C ILE A 93 20.30 8.69 -1.84
N VAL A 94 20.62 7.59 -2.51
CA VAL A 94 21.93 6.93 -2.38
C VAL A 94 22.96 7.58 -3.31
N GLU A 95 22.59 7.80 -4.57
CA GLU A 95 23.47 8.37 -5.59
C GLU A 95 22.71 8.99 -6.75
N PHE A 96 23.39 9.83 -7.53
CA PHE A 96 22.91 10.39 -8.79
C PHE A 96 23.66 9.74 -9.95
N VAL A 97 22.94 9.04 -10.83
CA VAL A 97 23.52 8.33 -11.97
C VAL A 97 23.01 8.90 -13.30
N PRO A 98 23.81 8.86 -14.38
CA PRO A 98 23.34 9.24 -15.70
C PRO A 98 22.16 8.36 -16.14
N LEU A 99 21.14 8.94 -16.78
CA LEU A 99 19.95 8.19 -17.21
C LEU A 99 20.29 7.01 -18.15
N SER A 100 21.34 7.14 -18.97
CA SER A 100 21.80 6.07 -19.87
C SER A 100 22.36 4.85 -19.14
N SER A 101 22.68 4.95 -17.85
CA SER A 101 23.15 3.82 -17.04
C SER A 101 22.02 2.93 -16.51
N VAL A 102 20.77 3.42 -16.55
CA VAL A 102 19.60 2.69 -16.07
C VAL A 102 18.84 2.12 -17.26
N ASP A 103 18.91 0.79 -17.44
CA ASP A 103 18.09 0.10 -18.43
C ASP A 103 16.60 0.19 -18.05
N ARG A 104 15.75 0.51 -19.03
CA ARG A 104 14.30 0.60 -18.85
C ARG A 104 13.67 -0.72 -18.45
N ILE A 105 14.30 -1.86 -18.74
CA ILE A 105 13.80 -3.17 -18.30
C ILE A 105 13.78 -3.30 -16.77
N ASN A 106 14.57 -2.50 -16.06
CA ASN A 106 14.62 -2.47 -14.60
C ASN A 106 13.55 -1.56 -13.97
N LEU A 107 12.71 -0.88 -14.77
CA LEU A 107 11.67 0.01 -14.29
C LEU A 107 10.30 -0.69 -14.28
N GLU A 108 9.79 -1.03 -13.09
CA GLU A 108 8.46 -1.64 -12.97
C GLU A 108 7.34 -0.60 -12.98
N LYS A 109 7.40 0.38 -12.06
CA LYS A 109 6.38 1.42 -11.89
C LYS A 109 7.02 2.78 -11.81
N VAL A 110 6.50 3.69 -12.62
CA VAL A 110 6.95 5.09 -12.64
C VAL A 110 5.98 5.94 -11.83
N TYR A 111 6.54 6.81 -11.01
CA TYR A 111 5.81 7.74 -10.17
C TYR A 111 6.32 9.16 -10.42
N PHE A 112 5.41 10.12 -10.39
CA PHE A 112 5.75 11.53 -10.35
C PHE A 112 5.77 12.01 -8.91
N LEU A 113 6.78 12.80 -8.58
CA LEU A 113 6.91 13.46 -7.28
C LEU A 113 6.63 14.96 -7.43
N SER A 114 5.96 15.54 -6.42
CA SER A 114 5.83 16.98 -6.27
C SER A 114 6.26 17.40 -4.87
N PRO A 115 6.75 18.63 -4.67
CA PRO A 115 7.03 19.13 -3.34
C PRO A 115 5.75 19.17 -2.49
N GLY A 116 5.91 18.77 -1.23
CA GLY A 116 4.94 19.00 -0.17
C GLY A 116 5.05 20.42 0.40
N LYS A 117 4.16 20.76 1.33
CA LYS A 117 4.13 22.09 1.95
C LYS A 117 5.48 22.39 2.62
N GLY A 118 6.13 23.48 2.22
CA GLY A 118 7.43 23.89 2.75
C GLY A 118 8.64 23.23 2.09
N GLY A 119 8.44 22.29 1.17
CA GLY A 119 9.49 21.60 0.43
C GLY A 119 9.88 22.26 -0.90
N ASP A 120 9.21 23.33 -1.32
CA ASP A 120 9.33 23.89 -2.69
C ASP A 120 10.74 24.36 -3.06
N ARG A 121 11.44 25.03 -2.12
CA ARG A 121 12.80 25.53 -2.35
C ARG A 121 13.83 24.39 -2.43
N PRO A 122 13.93 23.50 -1.43
CA PRO A 122 14.93 22.43 -1.47
C PRO A 122 14.64 21.40 -2.57
N TYR A 123 13.37 21.16 -2.93
CA TYR A 123 13.02 20.23 -4.01
C TYR A 123 13.56 20.67 -5.39
N LYS A 124 13.69 21.99 -5.62
CA LYS A 124 14.25 22.52 -6.88
C LYS A 124 15.76 22.38 -7.01
N LEU A 125 16.45 22.02 -5.92
CA LEU A 125 17.91 21.87 -5.89
C LEU A 125 18.35 20.43 -6.18
N LEU A 126 17.39 19.50 -6.26
CA LEU A 126 17.57 18.13 -6.75
C LEU A 126 17.52 18.13 -8.28
#